data_AF-A0AAV3ILP1-F1
#
_entry.id   AF-A0AAV3ILP1-F1
#
_cell.length_a   1.000
_cell.length_b   1.000
_cell.length_c   1.000
_cell.angle_alpha   90.00
_cell.angle_beta   90.00
_cell.angle_gamma   90.00
#
_symmetry.space_group_name_H-M   'P 1'
#
loop_
_entity.id
_entity.type
_entity.pdbx_description
1 polymer ?
#
loop_
_entity_poly.entity_id
_entity_poly.type
_entity_poly.pdbx_seq_one_letter_code
_entity_poly.pdbx_strand_id
1 'polypeptide(L)'
;MLEQLQRLQAHIGVLKTRLHHLESENSTLLEAKELAETEHHAQVVQKNSIITKKQEEIETLTEQLTQLQGQFQQLNQDANTLAERYSRLEKSTTDLKNRFQEILAERNELRVTKEKLQSHQRQTQQELHDLQQDRDRLLQKNELAKAKVEAIIQRLAILGTAQDQHAQEIQQLAHPNAEAGEETQS
;
A
#
# COMPACT_ATOMS: atom_id res chain seq x y z
N MET A 1 118.61 -62.30 -30.09
CA MET A 1 117.97 -61.19 -30.83
C MET A 1 116.64 -61.60 -31.48
N LEU A 2 116.57 -62.75 -32.16
CA LEU A 2 115.35 -63.20 -32.85
C LEU A 2 114.13 -63.44 -31.93
N GLU A 3 114.34 -64.14 -30.80
CA GLU A 3 113.26 -64.42 -29.83
C GLU A 3 112.67 -63.17 -29.19
N GLN A 4 113.50 -62.17 -28.87
CA GLN A 4 113.02 -60.89 -28.34
C GLN A 4 112.17 -60.14 -29.37
N LEU A 5 112.54 -60.23 -30.65
CA LEU A 5 111.78 -59.64 -31.75
C LEU A 5 110.43 -60.33 -31.92
N GLN A 6 110.38 -61.67 -31.88
CA GLN A 6 109.14 -62.45 -31.90
C GLN A 6 108.22 -62.14 -30.70
N ARG A 7 108.80 -61.98 -29.50
CA ARG A 7 108.04 -61.60 -28.29
C ARG A 7 107.41 -60.21 -28.43
N LEU A 8 108.16 -59.25 -28.96
CA LEU A 8 107.66 -57.90 -29.23
C LEU A 8 106.54 -57.92 -30.29
N GLN A 9 106.71 -58.72 -31.34
CA GLN A 9 105.72 -58.87 -32.41
C GLN A 9 104.40 -59.47 -31.88
N ALA A 10 104.48 -60.46 -30.98
CA ALA A 10 103.30 -61.02 -30.32
C ALA A 10 102.59 -59.99 -29.42
N HIS A 11 103.36 -59.23 -28.62
CA HIS A 11 102.80 -58.14 -27.80
C HIS A 11 102.13 -57.05 -28.63
N ILE A 12 102.74 -56.65 -29.76
CA ILE A 12 102.14 -55.69 -30.71
C ILE A 12 100.85 -56.24 -31.30
N GLY A 13 100.80 -57.54 -31.63
CA GLY A 13 99.59 -58.21 -32.10
C GLY A 13 98.46 -58.15 -31.07
N VAL A 14 98.74 -58.50 -29.81
CA VAL A 14 97.75 -58.43 -28.71
C VAL A 14 97.26 -56.99 -28.49
N LEU A 15 98.17 -56.02 -28.51
CA LEU A 15 97.82 -54.60 -28.36
C LEU A 15 96.93 -54.12 -29.51
N LYS A 16 97.20 -54.52 -30.76
CA LYS A 16 96.34 -54.19 -31.90
C LYS A 16 94.94 -54.76 -31.74
N THR A 17 94.81 -56.04 -31.36
CA THR A 17 93.49 -56.64 -31.15
C THR A 17 92.72 -55.93 -30.04
N ARG A 18 93.40 -55.56 -28.95
CA ARG A 18 92.78 -54.83 -27.84
C ARG A 18 92.41 -53.40 -28.20
N LEU A 19 93.25 -52.71 -28.99
CA LEU A 19 92.93 -51.39 -29.54
C LEU A 19 91.68 -51.47 -30.40
N HIS A 20 91.61 -52.45 -31.31
CA HIS A 20 90.47 -52.61 -32.21
C HIS A 20 89.18 -52.96 -31.46
N HIS A 21 89.29 -53.77 -30.40
CA HIS A 21 88.15 -54.06 -29.53
C HIS A 21 87.66 -52.80 -28.81
N LEU A 22 88.57 -52.00 -28.25
CA LEU A 22 88.21 -50.73 -27.60
C LEU A 22 87.63 -49.71 -28.59
N GLU A 23 88.15 -49.63 -29.82
CA GLU A 23 87.59 -48.77 -30.87
C GLU A 23 86.15 -49.18 -31.21
N SER A 24 85.91 -50.48 -31.37
CA SER A 24 84.57 -51.02 -31.60
C SER A 24 83.63 -50.73 -30.43
N GLU A 25 84.08 -50.98 -29.19
CA GLU A 25 83.29 -50.74 -27.98
C GLU A 25 82.94 -49.24 -27.87
N ASN A 26 83.91 -48.36 -28.10
CA ASN A 26 83.69 -46.92 -28.07
C ASN A 26 82.70 -46.44 -29.14
N SER A 27 82.75 -47.03 -30.34
CA SER A 27 81.74 -46.77 -31.39
C SER A 27 80.33 -47.18 -30.92
N THR A 28 80.19 -48.37 -30.34
CA THR A 28 78.88 -48.84 -29.83
C THR A 28 78.37 -47.99 -28.68
N LEU A 29 79.25 -47.52 -27.80
CA LEU A 29 78.88 -46.64 -26.69
C LEU A 29 78.44 -45.26 -27.17
N LEU A 30 79.09 -44.72 -28.21
CA LEU A 30 78.68 -43.46 -28.85
C LEU A 30 77.31 -43.58 -29.49
N GLU A 31 77.05 -44.67 -30.23
CA GLU A 31 75.73 -44.93 -30.83
C GLU A 31 74.63 -45.09 -29.76
N ALA A 32 74.90 -45.87 -28.71
CA ALA A 32 73.96 -46.04 -27.61
C ALA A 32 73.67 -44.72 -26.88
N LYS A 33 74.69 -43.87 -26.72
CA LYS A 33 74.54 -42.54 -26.13
C LYS A 33 73.66 -41.63 -26.99
N GLU A 34 73.89 -41.56 -28.30
CA GLU A 34 73.04 -40.75 -29.19
C GLU A 34 71.59 -41.24 -29.20
N LEU A 35 71.37 -42.56 -29.20
CA LEU A 35 70.02 -43.14 -29.13
C LEU A 35 69.32 -42.75 -27.83
N ALA A 36 70.02 -42.84 -26.69
CA ALA A 36 69.47 -42.43 -25.40
C ALA A 36 69.18 -40.92 -25.33
N GLU A 37 70.05 -40.07 -25.89
CA GLU A 37 69.85 -38.62 -25.95
C GLU A 37 68.65 -38.24 -26.82
N THR A 38 68.47 -38.90 -27.97
CA THR A 38 67.32 -38.68 -28.86
C THR A 38 66.00 -39.13 -28.24
N GLU A 39 65.96 -40.31 -27.61
CA GLU A 39 64.77 -40.77 -26.86
C GLU A 39 64.42 -39.84 -25.70
N HIS A 40 65.42 -39.42 -24.92
CA HIS A 40 65.22 -38.48 -23.84
C HIS A 40 64.70 -37.12 -24.35
N HIS A 41 65.26 -36.62 -25.45
CA HIS A 41 64.79 -35.38 -26.07
C HIS A 41 63.33 -35.49 -26.51
N ALA A 42 62.94 -36.60 -27.16
CA ALA A 42 61.56 -36.85 -27.55
C ALA A 42 60.60 -36.87 -26.35
N GLN A 43 61.00 -37.51 -25.24
CA GLN A 43 60.20 -37.52 -24.01
C GLN A 43 60.05 -36.11 -23.41
N VAL A 44 61.12 -35.30 -23.41
CA VAL A 44 61.07 -33.91 -22.91
C VAL A 44 60.10 -33.08 -23.75
N VAL A 45 60.16 -33.17 -25.07
CA VAL A 45 59.24 -32.46 -25.98
C VAL A 45 57.79 -32.88 -25.72
N GLN A 46 57.54 -34.19 -25.57
CA GLN A 46 56.19 -34.70 -25.27
C GLN A 46 55.68 -34.17 -23.93
N LYS A 47 56.50 -34.24 -22.87
CA LYS A 47 56.13 -33.73 -21.54
C LYS A 47 55.85 -32.23 -21.58
N ASN A 48 56.66 -31.45 -22.28
CA ASN A 48 56.45 -30.01 -22.44
C ASN A 48 55.12 -29.71 -23.15
N SER A 49 54.77 -30.46 -24.21
CA SER A 49 53.48 -30.30 -24.87
C SER A 49 52.29 -30.59 -23.94
N ILE A 50 52.40 -31.61 -23.09
CA ILE A 50 51.36 -31.92 -22.09
C ILE A 50 51.27 -30.79 -21.04
N ILE A 51 52.41 -30.27 -20.58
CA ILE A 51 52.46 -29.16 -19.62
C ILE A 51 51.76 -27.94 -20.20
N THR A 52 52.06 -27.54 -21.45
CA THR A 52 51.41 -26.40 -22.11
C THR A 52 49.89 -26.56 -22.17
N LYS A 53 49.40 -27.73 -22.60
CA LYS A 53 47.95 -28.00 -22.65
C LYS A 53 47.29 -27.91 -21.27
N LYS A 54 47.94 -28.42 -20.23
CA LYS A 54 47.43 -28.33 -18.85
C LYS A 54 47.44 -26.90 -18.34
N GLN A 55 48.43 -26.09 -18.74
CA GLN A 55 48.49 -24.68 -18.39
C GLN A 55 47.29 -23.92 -18.98
N GLU A 56 47.00 -24.13 -20.27
CA GLU A 56 45.84 -23.54 -20.97
C GLU A 56 44.50 -23.96 -20.32
N GLU A 57 44.38 -25.23 -19.93
CA GLU A 57 43.20 -25.75 -19.22
C GLU A 57 43.03 -25.08 -17.85
N ILE A 58 44.12 -24.90 -17.09
CA ILE A 58 44.10 -24.20 -15.81
C ILE A 58 43.67 -22.75 -15.97
N GLU A 59 44.19 -22.05 -16.98
CA GLU A 59 43.81 -20.66 -17.27
C GLU A 59 42.32 -20.56 -17.59
N THR A 60 41.83 -21.44 -18.46
CA THR A 60 40.41 -21.49 -18.85
C THR A 60 39.50 -21.76 -17.64
N LEU A 61 39.86 -22.73 -16.78
CA LEU A 61 39.09 -23.04 -15.58
C LEU A 61 39.12 -21.88 -14.56
N THR A 62 40.25 -21.20 -14.45
CA THR A 62 40.40 -20.04 -13.55
C THR A 62 39.51 -18.88 -14.00
N GLU A 63 39.41 -18.64 -15.30
CA GLU A 63 38.55 -17.61 -15.86
C GLU A 63 37.06 -17.94 -15.64
N GLN A 64 36.66 -19.19 -15.89
CA GLN A 64 35.30 -19.67 -15.63
C GLN A 64 34.93 -19.56 -14.15
N LEU A 65 35.84 -19.92 -13.25
CA LEU A 65 35.64 -19.82 -11.80
C LEU A 65 35.44 -18.36 -11.37
N THR A 66 36.26 -17.45 -11.90
CA THR A 66 36.15 -16.02 -11.63
C THR A 66 34.81 -15.46 -12.12
N GLN A 67 34.38 -15.85 -13.33
CA GLN A 67 33.09 -15.45 -13.89
C GLN A 67 31.93 -15.95 -13.02
N LEU A 68 31.96 -17.21 -12.60
CA LEU A 68 30.91 -17.82 -11.78
C LEU A 68 30.83 -17.17 -10.39
N GLN A 69 31.98 -16.85 -9.79
CA GLN A 69 32.03 -16.09 -8.54
C GLN A 69 31.39 -14.70 -8.69
N GLY A 70 31.65 -13.99 -9.79
CA GLY A 70 31.02 -12.70 -10.08
C GLY A 70 29.49 -12.82 -10.23
N GLN A 71 29.03 -13.83 -10.96
CA GLN A 71 27.58 -14.09 -11.11
C GLN A 71 26.92 -14.43 -9.78
N PHE A 72 27.57 -15.22 -8.93
CA PHE A 72 27.06 -15.56 -7.60
C PHE A 72 26.96 -14.34 -6.68
N GLN A 73 27.95 -13.45 -6.71
CA GLN A 73 27.90 -12.19 -5.96
C GLN A 73 26.74 -11.30 -6.42
N GLN A 74 26.57 -11.16 -7.73
CA GLN A 74 25.45 -10.40 -8.30
C GLN A 74 24.10 -10.99 -7.87
N LEU A 75 23.94 -12.31 -7.97
CA LEU A 75 22.70 -12.99 -7.59
C LEU A 75 22.37 -12.80 -6.10
N ASN A 76 23.38 -12.83 -5.22
CA ASN A 76 23.21 -12.54 -3.80
C ASN A 76 22.77 -11.08 -3.57
N GLN A 77 23.33 -10.13 -4.31
CA GLN A 77 22.95 -8.73 -4.19
C GLN A 77 21.52 -8.48 -4.68
N ASP A 78 21.13 -9.15 -5.77
CA ASP A 78 19.76 -9.12 -6.30
C ASP A 78 18.77 -9.76 -5.31
N ALA A 79 19.12 -10.88 -4.69
CA ALA A 79 18.32 -11.54 -3.66
C ALA A 79 18.10 -10.64 -2.43
N ASN A 80 19.15 -9.95 -1.95
CA ASN A 80 19.03 -8.99 -0.85
C ASN A 80 18.14 -7.81 -1.21
N THR A 81 18.33 -7.25 -2.40
CA THR A 81 17.51 -6.14 -2.92
C THR A 81 16.03 -6.56 -3.01
N LEU A 82 15.78 -7.79 -3.45
CA LEU A 82 14.44 -8.33 -3.57
C LEU A 82 13.80 -8.54 -2.18
N ALA A 83 14.55 -9.06 -1.20
CA ALA A 83 14.08 -9.21 0.17
C ALA A 83 13.67 -7.86 0.79
N GLU A 84 14.47 -6.81 0.57
CA GLU A 84 14.12 -5.46 1.03
C GLU A 84 12.84 -4.93 0.38
N ARG A 85 12.66 -5.17 -0.93
CA ARG A 85 11.43 -4.77 -1.65
C ARG A 85 10.20 -5.49 -1.09
N TYR A 86 10.31 -6.80 -0.83
CA TYR A 86 9.22 -7.56 -0.20
C TYR A 86 8.90 -7.04 1.20
N SER A 87 9.90 -6.73 2.02
CA SER A 87 9.67 -6.15 3.36
C SER A 87 8.95 -4.80 3.30
N ARG A 88 9.31 -3.93 2.34
CA ARG A 88 8.60 -2.66 2.12
C ARG A 88 7.16 -2.87 1.66
N LEU A 89 6.95 -3.83 0.75
CA LEU A 89 5.62 -4.16 0.24
C LEU A 89 4.71 -4.72 1.34
N GLU A 90 5.24 -5.57 2.21
CA GLU A 90 4.52 -6.13 3.37
C GLU A 90 4.09 -5.02 4.35
N LYS A 91 4.98 -4.07 4.65
CA LYS A 91 4.65 -2.89 5.45
C LYS A 91 3.54 -2.07 4.80
N SER A 92 3.67 -1.75 3.51
CA SER A 92 2.65 -0.98 2.79
C SER A 92 1.29 -1.69 2.77
N THR A 93 1.28 -3.02 2.65
CA THR A 93 0.05 -3.83 2.69
C THR A 93 -0.60 -3.78 4.08
N THR A 94 0.22 -3.82 5.13
CA THR A 94 -0.24 -3.69 6.52
C THR A 94 -0.83 -2.31 6.78
N ASP A 95 -0.15 -1.25 6.36
CA ASP A 95 -0.62 0.13 6.49
C ASP A 95 -1.94 0.35 5.74
N LEU A 96 -2.04 -0.18 4.51
CA LEU A 96 -3.25 -0.10 3.71
C LEU A 96 -4.42 -0.85 4.37
N LYS A 97 -4.16 -2.04 4.93
CA LYS A 97 -5.16 -2.80 5.69
C LYS A 97 -5.66 -2.01 6.90
N ASN A 98 -4.76 -1.39 7.67
CA ASN A 98 -5.14 -0.57 8.82
C ASN A 98 -6.00 0.62 8.38
N ARG A 99 -5.61 1.30 7.29
CA ARG A 99 -6.38 2.42 6.74
C ARG A 99 -7.79 2.01 6.29
N PHE A 100 -7.92 0.83 5.69
CA PHE A 100 -9.24 0.29 5.35
C PHE A 100 -10.09 -0.01 6.58
N GLN A 101 -9.51 -0.52 7.66
CA GLN A 101 -10.23 -0.77 8.90
C GLN A 101 -10.72 0.54 9.55
N GLU A 102 -9.90 1.59 9.55
CA GLU A 102 -10.29 2.94 10.00
C GLU A 102 -11.49 3.47 9.20
N ILE A 103 -11.40 3.44 7.86
CA ILE A 103 -12.49 3.89 6.98
C ILE A 103 -13.79 3.10 7.24
N LEU A 104 -13.69 1.79 7.50
CA LEU A 104 -14.85 0.97 7.84
C LEU A 104 -15.47 1.37 9.18
N ALA A 105 -14.64 1.71 10.17
CA ALA A 105 -15.10 2.20 11.46
C ALA A 105 -15.79 3.57 11.32
N GLU A 106 -15.16 4.54 10.66
CA GLU A 106 -15.72 5.86 10.39
C GLU A 106 -17.06 5.78 9.64
N ARG A 107 -17.14 4.91 8.63
CA ARG A 107 -18.38 4.66 7.87
C ARG A 107 -19.50 4.11 8.75
N ASN A 108 -19.18 3.23 9.71
CA ASN A 108 -20.16 2.69 10.65
C ASN A 108 -20.64 3.77 11.64
N GLU A 109 -19.74 4.62 12.14
CA GLU A 109 -20.09 5.76 13.01
C GLU A 109 -20.99 6.76 12.29
N LEU A 110 -20.69 7.08 11.02
CA LEU A 110 -21.53 7.94 10.19
C LEU A 110 -22.91 7.32 9.97
N ARG A 111 -23.00 6.00 9.76
CA ARG A 111 -24.30 5.31 9.64
C ARG A 111 -25.13 5.47 10.90
N VAL A 112 -24.55 5.24 12.08
CA VAL A 112 -25.25 5.39 13.36
C VAL A 112 -25.68 6.85 13.58
N THR A 113 -24.81 7.80 13.27
CA THR A 113 -25.13 9.23 13.39
C THR A 113 -26.28 9.63 12.46
N LYS A 114 -26.27 9.12 11.22
CA LYS A 114 -27.37 9.33 10.25
C LYS A 114 -28.70 8.76 10.78
N GLU A 115 -28.69 7.55 11.32
CA GLU A 115 -29.90 6.93 11.89
C GLU A 115 -30.46 7.74 13.07
N LYS A 116 -29.57 8.24 13.96
CA LYS A 116 -29.96 9.13 15.06
C LYS A 116 -30.58 10.43 14.57
N LEU A 117 -29.95 11.10 13.60
CA LEU A 117 -30.47 12.34 13.01
C LEU A 117 -31.83 12.13 12.33
N GLN A 118 -32.01 11.01 11.61
CA GLN A 118 -33.30 10.66 11.01
C GLN A 118 -34.40 10.38 12.05
N SER A 119 -34.05 9.77 13.18
CA SER A 119 -34.99 9.58 14.29
C SER A 119 -35.39 10.93 14.90
N HIS A 120 -34.41 11.79 15.15
CA HIS A 120 -34.66 13.12 15.73
C HIS A 120 -35.50 13.99 14.78
N GLN A 121 -35.20 13.97 13.48
CA GLN A 121 -35.98 14.68 12.47
C GLN A 121 -37.45 14.24 12.48
N ARG A 122 -37.73 12.93 12.54
CA ARG A 122 -39.11 12.40 12.61
C ARG A 122 -39.82 12.87 13.88
N GLN A 123 -39.13 12.87 15.02
CA GLN A 123 -39.69 13.37 16.28
C GLN A 123 -40.05 14.87 16.17
N THR A 124 -39.12 15.71 15.70
CA THR A 124 -39.36 17.15 15.55
C THR A 124 -40.49 17.44 14.55
N GLN A 125 -40.61 16.65 13.48
CA GLN A 125 -41.73 16.76 12.53
C GLN A 125 -43.08 16.45 13.19
N GLN A 126 -43.14 15.44 14.06
CA GLN A 126 -44.34 15.11 14.81
C GLN A 126 -44.70 16.24 15.79
N GLU A 127 -43.73 16.74 16.57
CA GLU A 127 -43.92 17.85 17.50
C GLU A 127 -44.42 19.12 16.78
N LEU A 128 -43.88 19.42 15.59
CA LEU A 128 -44.36 20.51 14.75
C LEU A 128 -45.82 20.30 14.31
N HIS A 129 -46.19 19.09 13.93
CA HIS A 129 -47.57 18.76 13.54
C HIS A 129 -48.54 18.95 14.71
N ASP A 130 -48.17 18.46 15.90
CA ASP A 130 -48.99 18.57 17.11
C ASP A 130 -49.18 20.04 17.51
N LEU A 131 -48.10 20.84 17.48
CA LEU A 131 -48.17 22.28 17.73
C LEU A 131 -49.03 23.04 16.70
N GLN A 132 -48.98 22.65 15.44
CA GLN A 132 -49.85 23.21 14.40
C GLN A 132 -51.31 22.90 14.69
N GLN A 133 -51.62 21.65 15.08
CA GLN A 133 -52.98 21.24 15.43
C GLN A 133 -53.50 22.03 16.64
N ASP A 134 -52.68 22.20 17.67
CA ASP A 134 -53.06 22.96 18.86
C ASP A 134 -53.22 24.45 18.59
N ARG A 135 -52.36 25.04 17.75
CA ARG A 135 -52.54 26.41 17.24
C ARG A 135 -53.90 26.55 16.55
N ASP A 136 -54.25 25.63 15.66
CA ASP A 136 -55.50 25.71 14.89
C ASP A 136 -56.73 25.56 15.80
N ARG A 137 -56.67 24.67 16.81
CA ARG A 137 -57.69 24.56 17.86
C ARG A 137 -57.84 25.85 18.66
N LEU A 138 -56.73 26.48 19.04
CA LEU A 138 -56.75 27.75 19.77
C LEU A 138 -57.32 28.89 18.92
N LEU A 139 -56.97 28.95 17.63
CA LEU A 139 -57.56 29.90 16.69
C LEU A 139 -59.08 29.72 16.59
N GLN A 140 -59.57 28.49 16.43
CA GLN A 140 -61.01 28.20 16.41
C GLN A 140 -61.71 28.63 17.70
N LYS A 141 -61.12 28.33 18.87
CA LYS A 141 -61.65 28.78 20.17
C LYS A 141 -61.67 30.30 20.29
N ASN A 142 -60.63 30.97 19.78
CA ASN A 142 -60.54 32.42 19.79
C ASN A 142 -61.61 33.06 18.90
N GLU A 143 -61.83 32.54 17.69
CA GLU A 143 -62.90 33.00 16.79
C GLU A 143 -64.29 32.79 17.39
N LEU A 144 -64.55 31.64 18.04
CA LEU A 144 -65.80 31.41 18.75
C LEU A 144 -65.99 32.39 19.92
N ALA A 145 -64.93 32.69 20.66
CA ALA A 145 -64.97 33.65 21.76
C ALA A 145 -65.26 35.08 21.24
N LYS A 146 -64.62 35.50 20.15
CA LYS A 146 -64.93 36.77 19.48
C LYS A 146 -66.40 36.86 19.06
N ALA A 147 -66.91 35.83 18.38
CA ALA A 147 -68.32 35.80 17.96
C ALA A 147 -69.30 35.88 19.15
N LYS A 148 -68.99 35.20 20.27
CA LYS A 148 -69.78 35.31 21.51
C LYS A 148 -69.73 36.72 22.10
N VAL A 149 -68.56 37.36 22.11
CA VAL A 149 -68.41 38.74 22.59
C VAL A 149 -69.20 39.70 21.71
N GLU A 150 -69.13 39.56 20.38
CA GLU A 150 -69.94 40.36 19.45
C GLU A 150 -71.43 40.19 19.69
N ALA A 151 -71.91 38.95 19.90
CA ALA A 151 -73.31 38.68 20.24
C ALA A 151 -73.74 39.31 21.57
N ILE A 152 -72.87 39.30 22.59
CA ILE A 152 -73.11 39.98 23.87
C ILE A 152 -73.20 41.50 23.65
N ILE A 153 -72.28 42.08 22.87
CA ILE A 153 -72.28 43.52 22.54
C ILE A 153 -73.61 43.89 21.85
N GLN A 154 -74.04 43.11 20.85
CA GLN A 154 -75.33 43.33 20.17
C GLN A 154 -76.52 43.26 21.13
N ARG A 155 -76.55 42.27 22.03
CA ARG A 155 -77.62 42.12 23.01
C ARG A 155 -77.65 43.25 24.03
N LEU A 156 -76.48 43.70 24.49
CA LEU A 156 -76.36 44.87 25.38
C LEU A 156 -76.81 46.16 24.69
N ALA A 157 -76.52 46.35 23.41
CA ALA A 157 -76.99 47.49 22.65
C ALA A 157 -78.53 47.55 22.58
N ILE A 158 -79.19 46.42 22.29
CA ILE A 158 -80.67 46.32 22.28
C ILE A 158 -81.24 46.62 23.67
N LEU A 159 -80.68 46.02 24.72
CA LEU A 159 -81.17 46.24 26.08
C LEU A 159 -81.01 47.71 26.52
N GLY A 160 -79.91 48.36 26.14
CA GLY A 160 -79.71 49.79 26.36
C GLY A 160 -80.83 50.64 25.74
N THR A 161 -81.18 50.38 24.48
CA THR A 161 -82.28 51.10 23.82
C THR A 161 -83.65 50.88 24.48
N ALA A 162 -83.92 49.67 24.97
CA ALA A 162 -85.16 49.35 25.68
C ALA A 162 -85.21 50.02 27.06
N GLN A 163 -84.08 50.06 27.79
CA GLN A 163 -83.97 50.80 29.06
C GLN A 163 -84.18 52.30 28.87
N ASP A 164 -83.61 52.88 27.81
CA ASP A 164 -83.80 54.30 27.46
C ASP A 164 -85.26 54.59 27.10
N GLN A 165 -85.92 53.71 26.34
CA GLN A 165 -87.35 53.83 26.05
C GLN A 165 -88.21 53.78 27.32
N HIS A 166 -87.97 52.82 28.22
CA HIS A 166 -88.67 52.75 29.49
C HIS A 166 -88.41 53.98 30.37
N ALA A 167 -87.19 54.53 30.36
CA ALA A 167 -86.87 55.77 31.07
C ALA A 167 -87.65 56.98 30.51
N GLN A 168 -87.79 57.08 29.17
CA GLN A 168 -88.61 58.10 28.52
C GLN A 168 -90.11 57.93 28.81
N GLU A 169 -90.63 56.71 28.76
CA GLU A 169 -92.03 56.41 29.12
C GLU A 169 -92.34 56.77 30.59
N ILE A 170 -91.41 56.45 31.51
CA ILE A 170 -91.53 56.84 32.92
C ILE A 170 -91.51 58.37 33.07
N GLN A 171 -90.66 59.09 32.34
CA GLN A 171 -90.65 60.56 32.34
C GLN A 171 -91.95 61.16 31.81
N GLN A 172 -92.54 60.59 30.76
CA GLN A 172 -93.83 61.05 30.21
C GLN A 172 -94.99 60.78 31.18
N LEU A 173 -94.98 59.62 31.87
CA LEU A 173 -95.98 59.29 32.89
C LEU A 173 -95.82 60.11 34.18
N ALA A 174 -94.60 60.53 34.53
CA ALA A 174 -94.32 61.43 35.64
C ALA A 174 -94.78 62.88 35.38
N HIS A 175 -95.10 63.25 34.13
CA HIS A 175 -95.58 64.57 33.74
C HIS A 175 -96.84 64.51 32.84
N PRO A 176 -98.04 64.19 33.37
CA PRO A 176 -99.20 63.91 32.54
C PRO A 176 -100.13 65.11 32.25
N ASN A 177 -99.65 66.37 32.27
CA ASN A 177 -100.37 67.53 31.71
C ASN A 177 -99.51 68.81 31.79
N ALA A 178 -99.00 69.29 30.64
CA ALA A 178 -98.51 70.66 30.51
C ALA A 178 -98.74 71.24 29.09
N GLU A 179 -99.69 70.72 28.32
CA GLU A 179 -100.13 71.32 27.05
C GLU A 179 -101.65 71.15 26.86
N ALA A 180 -102.45 71.86 27.67
CA ALA A 180 -103.81 72.29 27.31
C ALA A 180 -104.36 73.25 28.38
N GLY A 181 -104.32 74.56 28.08
CA GLY A 181 -105.27 75.54 28.63
C GLY A 181 -104.68 76.62 29.53
N GLU A 182 -104.25 77.73 28.93
CA GLU A 182 -104.65 79.08 29.36
C GLU A 182 -104.57 80.04 28.16
N GLU A 183 -105.72 80.27 27.52
CA GLU A 183 -105.98 81.43 26.67
C GLU A 183 -106.66 82.53 27.53
N THR A 184 -106.29 83.79 27.29
CA THR A 184 -107.00 85.07 27.55
C THR A 184 -107.12 85.64 28.99
N GLN A 185 -106.55 86.84 29.23
CA GLN A 185 -107.26 88.15 29.28
C GLN A 185 -106.37 89.32 29.77
N SER A 186 -106.55 90.46 29.10
CA SER A 186 -106.29 91.89 29.46
C SER A 186 -104.88 92.41 29.72
#